data_AF-A0A3A8NXF9-F1
#
_entry.id   AF-A0A3A8NXF9-F1
#
_cell.length_a   1.000
_cell.length_b   1.000
_cell.length_c   1.000
_cell.angle_alpha   90.00
_cell.angle_beta   90.00
_cell.angle_gamma   90.00
#
_symmetry.space_group_name_H-M   'P 1'
#
loop_
_entity.id
_entity.type
_entity.pdbx_description
1 polymer ?
#
loop_
_entity_poly.entity_id
_entity_poly.type
_entity_poly.pdbx_seq_one_letter_code
_entity_poly.pdbx_strand_id
1 'polypeptide(L)' 'MTSKRTMTLNLSDLEMDVLETLATRKDISKTGVIRQALRLLQMIDVRAERGEKIYFENERTKDKAELMLL' A
#
# COMPACT_ATOMS: atom_id res chain seq x y z
N MET A 1 8.14 -22.40 -12.46
CA MET A 1 7.67 -22.00 -11.11
C MET A 1 8.51 -20.82 -10.67
N THR A 2 7.91 -19.65 -10.41
CA THR A 2 8.63 -18.51 -9.85
C THR A 2 9.11 -18.89 -8.46
N SER A 3 10.43 -18.84 -8.21
CA SER A 3 10.97 -19.20 -6.90
C SER A 3 10.51 -18.18 -5.86
N LYS A 4 9.91 -18.66 -4.77
CA LYS A 4 9.55 -17.82 -3.62
C LYS A 4 10.79 -17.67 -2.73
N ARG A 5 11.05 -16.45 -2.28
CA ARG A 5 12.11 -16.15 -1.30
C ARG A 5 11.46 -15.75 0.02
N THR A 6 12.10 -16.11 1.13
CA THR A 6 11.65 -15.74 2.48
C THR A 6 12.26 -14.38 2.86
N MET A 7 11.48 -13.57 3.57
CA MET A 7 11.93 -12.34 4.21
C MET A 7 11.48 -12.35 5.68
N THR A 8 12.30 -11.77 6.55
CA THR A 8 11.93 -11.46 7.93
C THR A 8 11.90 -9.95 8.05
N LEU A 9 10.83 -9.41 8.65
CA LEU A 9 10.64 -7.98 8.85
C LEU A 9 10.42 -7.74 10.34
N ASN A 10 11.27 -6.91 10.93
CA ASN A 10 11.05 -6.41 12.28
C ASN A 10 10.19 -5.16 12.19
N LEU A 11 9.14 -5.11 12.99
CA LEU A 11 8.21 -3.98 13.07
C LEU A 11 8.23 -3.44 14.49
N SER A 12 8.09 -2.13 14.63
CA SER A 12 7.69 -1.53 15.89
C SER A 12 6.26 -1.96 16.26
N ASP A 13 5.89 -1.80 17.53
CA ASP A 13 4.54 -2.12 18.00
C ASP A 13 3.46 -1.36 17.20
N LEU A 14 3.73 -0.08 16.87
CA LEU A 14 2.83 0.75 16.07
C LEU A 14 2.65 0.20 14.66
N GLU A 15 3.73 -0.17 13.98
CA GLU A 15 3.66 -0.73 12.63
C GLU A 15 2.95 -2.09 12.61
N MET A 16 3.18 -2.91 13.64
CA MET A 16 2.50 -4.19 13.78
C MET A 16 1.00 -3.98 14.00
N ASP A 17 0.58 -3.08 14.89
CA ASP A 17 -0.84 -2.76 15.13
C ASP A 17 -1.55 -2.28 13.86
N VAL A 18 -0.90 -1.43 13.07
CA VAL A 18 -1.40 -1.00 11.75
C VAL A 18 -1.58 -2.21 10.83
N LEU A 19 -0.59 -3.10 10.75
CA LEU A 19 -0.65 -4.31 9.92
C LEU A 19 -1.79 -5.24 10.35
N GLU A 20 -2.01 -5.42 11.65
CA GLU A 20 -3.08 -6.24 12.21
C GLU A 20 -4.46 -5.64 11.93
N THR A 21 -4.62 -4.34 12.16
CA THR A 21 -5.85 -3.61 11.85
C THR A 21 -6.20 -3.73 10.36
N LEU A 22 -5.22 -3.58 9.47
CA LEU A 22 -5.42 -3.73 8.03
C LEU A 22 -5.79 -5.15 7.63
N ALA A 23 -5.12 -6.15 8.22
CA ALA A 23 -5.40 -7.57 7.98
C ALA A 23 -6.84 -7.92 8.37
N THR A 24 -7.26 -7.51 9.56
CA THR A 24 -8.62 -7.73 10.09
C THR A 24 -9.67 -7.01 9.24
N ARG A 25 -9.47 -5.71 8.97
CA ARG A 25 -10.44 -4.91 8.20
C ARG A 25 -10.66 -5.42 6.77
N LYS A 26 -9.63 -5.99 6.16
CA LYS A 26 -9.66 -6.50 4.78
C LYS A 26 -9.91 -8.00 4.68
N ASP A 27 -10.04 -8.69 5.81
CA ASP A 27 -10.17 -10.15 5.90
C ASP A 27 -9.08 -10.91 5.12
N ILE A 28 -7.82 -10.50 5.32
CA ILE A 28 -6.65 -11.13 4.70
C ILE A 28 -5.51 -11.32 5.70
N SER A 29 -4.63 -12.28 5.44
CA SER A 29 -3.42 -12.47 6.26
C SER A 29 -2.50 -11.24 6.26
N LYS A 30 -1.69 -11.06 7.31
CA LYS A 30 -0.63 -10.04 7.38
C LYS A 30 0.31 -10.11 6.15
N THR A 31 0.71 -11.31 5.73
CA THR A 31 1.49 -11.54 4.51
C THR A 31 0.74 -11.10 3.24
N GLY A 32 -0.59 -11.20 3.23
CA GLY A 32 -1.45 -10.69 2.16
C GLY A 32 -1.45 -9.17 2.08
N VAL A 33 -1.52 -8.49 3.22
CA VAL A 33 -1.40 -7.02 3.31
C VAL A 33 -0.05 -6.56 2.76
N ILE A 34 1.05 -7.17 3.20
CA ILE A 34 2.40 -6.82 2.71
C ILE A 34 2.52 -7.04 1.20
N ARG A 35 2.00 -8.15 0.67
CA ARG A 35 1.96 -8.38 -0.79
C ARG A 35 1.13 -7.34 -1.53
N GLN A 36 0.01 -6.91 -0.97
CA GLN A 36 -0.82 -5.86 -1.55
C GLN A 36 -0.09 -4.51 -1.55
N ALA A 37 0.60 -4.16 -0.46
CA ALA A 37 1.38 -2.94 -0.35
C ALA A 37 2.50 -2.88 -1.40
N LEU A 38 3.24 -3.98 -1.60
CA LEU A 38 4.28 -4.06 -2.64
C LEU A 38 3.72 -3.83 -4.05
N ARG A 39 2.56 -4.41 -4.37
CA ARG A 39 1.90 -4.21 -5.67
C ARG A 39 1.40 -2.79 -5.86
N LEU A 40 0.88 -2.18 -4.78
CA LEU A 40 0.43 -0.80 -4.80
C LEU A 40 1.61 0.13 -5.07
N LEU A 41 2.72 -0.04 -4.36
CA LEU A 41 3.93 0.75 -4.57
C LEU A 41 4.46 0.61 -6.00
N GLN A 42 4.55 -0.61 -6.52
CA GLN A 42 4.95 -0.84 -7.92
C GLN A 42 4.03 -0.13 -8.91
N MET A 43 2.70 -0.18 -8.71
CA MET A 43 1.74 0.49 -9.61
C MET A 43 1.90 2.01 -9.56
N ILE A 44 2.14 2.55 -8.37
CA ILE A 44 2.38 3.96 -8.14
C ILE A 44 3.63 4.41 -8.88
N ASP A 45 4.75 3.70 -8.71
CA ASP A 45 6.03 4.05 -9.35
C ASP A 45 5.91 4.05 -10.88
N VAL A 46 5.30 3.00 -11.45
CA VAL A 46 5.10 2.90 -12.92
C VAL A 46 4.29 4.06 -13.48
N ARG A 47 3.32 4.58 -12.72
CA ARG A 47 2.50 5.72 -13.14
C ARG A 47 3.24 7.05 -12.95
N ALA A 48 3.95 7.20 -11.83
CA ALA A 48 4.77 8.38 -11.55
C ALA A 48 5.86 8.56 -12.62
N GLU A 49 6.53 7.49 -13.03
CA GLU A 49 7.52 7.49 -14.12
C GLU A 49 6.95 7.97 -15.46
N ARG A 50 5.63 7.82 -15.68
CA ARG A 50 4.92 8.31 -16.86
C ARG A 50 4.48 9.77 -16.75
N GLY A 51 4.78 10.43 -15.63
CA GLY A 51 4.34 11.79 -15.32
C GLY A 51 2.87 11.88 -14.87
N GLU A 52 2.25 10.75 -14.52
CA GLU A 52 0.90 10.75 -13.94
C GLU A 52 0.95 11.18 -12.47
N LYS A 53 -0.14 11.80 -12.00
CA LYS A 53 -0.28 12.30 -10.63
C LYS A 53 -1.32 11.51 -9.86
N ILE A 54 -1.08 11.31 -8.56
CA ILE A 54 -2.02 10.65 -7.65
C ILE A 54 -2.85 11.71 -6.94
N TYR A 55 -4.16 11.53 -6.99
CA TYR A 55 -5.13 12.39 -6.30
C TYR A 55 -6.06 11.56 -5.42
N PHE A 56 -6.37 12.08 -4.24
CA PHE A 56 -7.56 11.64 -3.50
C PHE A 56 -8.72 12.54 -3.88
N GLU A 57 -9.83 11.92 -4.30
CA GLU A 57 -11.08 12.62 -4.59
C GLU A 57 -12.07 12.35 -3.46
N ASN A 58 -12.64 13.41 -2.89
CA ASN A 58 -13.80 13.28 -2.02
C ASN A 58 -15.03 13.03 -2.89
N GLU A 59 -15.67 11.88 -2.76
CA GLU A 59 -16.81 11.53 -3.61
C GLU A 59 -17.99 12.51 -3.52
N ARG A 60 -18.20 13.11 -2.34
CA ARG A 60 -19.32 14.01 -2.07
C ARG A 60 -19.05 15.44 -2.51
N THR A 61 -17.88 15.99 -2.20
CA THR A 61 -17.55 17.40 -2.49
C THR A 61 -16.83 17.58 -3.82
N LYS A 62 -16.28 16.50 -4.39
CA LYS A 62 -15.43 16.50 -5.58
C LYS A 62 -14.09 17.21 -5.41
N ASP A 63 -13.74 17.57 -4.17
CA ASP A 63 -12.43 18.13 -3.86
C ASP A 63 -11.33 17.11 -4.14
N LYS A 64 -10.27 17.58 -4.79
CA LYS A 64 -9.09 16.79 -5.11
C LYS A 64 -7.89 17.30 -4.32
N ALA A 65 -7.24 16.40 -3.59
CA ALA A 65 -5.96 16.66 -2.95
C ALA A 65 -4.87 15.85 -3.66
N GLU A 66 -3.83 16.53 -4.13
CA GLU A 66 -2.66 15.88 -4.75
C GLU A 66 -1.82 15.20 -3.66
N LEU A 67 -1.53 13.91 -3.84
CA LEU A 67 -0.57 13.21 -3.02
C LEU A 67 0.82 13.35 -3.67
N MET A 68 1.71 14.11 -3.05
CA MET A 68 3.12 14.10 -3.40
C MET A 68 3.78 12.86 -2.78
N LEU A 69 4.42 12.04 -3.62
CA LEU A 69 5.34 11.00 -3.16
C LEU A 69 6.69 11.68 -2.93
N LEU A 70 7.27 11.49 -1.74
CA LEU A 70 8.59 12.02 -1.37
C LEU A 70 9.72 11.12 -1.90
#